data_AF-A0A0Q6UC95-F1
#
_entry.id   AF-A0A0Q6UC95-F1
#
_cell.length_a   1.000
_cell.length_b   1.000
_cell.length_c   1.000
_cell.angle_alpha   90.00
_cell.angle_beta   90.00
_cell.angle_gamma   90.00
#
_symmetry.space_group_name_H-M   'P 1'
#
loop_
_entity.id
_entity.type
_entity.pdbx_description
1 polymer ?
#
loop_
_entity_poly.entity_id
_entity_poly.type
_entity_poly.pdbx_seq_one_letter_code
_entity_poly.pdbx_strand_id
1 'polypeptide(L)'
;MTRLVVCLLSLPVLAFSALAFSTTATAETWKLAPGETKTYYDVDFTRVDQSSGLIVTRIAEGKANGPYRSWPASKGPILVFALDCGADKWMDLGMDFDGTKGLPKGWRKEAKIEDISGALGKAGKLVCETKDTLPKVELP
;
A
#
# COMPACT_ATOMS: atom_id res chain seq x y z
N MET A 1 3.03 -69.95 -1.47
CA MET A 1 3.16 -68.99 -2.59
C MET A 1 1.82 -68.28 -2.65
N THR A 2 1.68 -66.98 -2.33
CA THR A 2 2.28 -65.82 -3.00
C THR A 2 2.26 -64.63 -2.03
N ARG A 3 3.38 -63.90 -1.93
CA ARG A 3 3.50 -62.64 -1.17
C ARG A 3 2.89 -61.52 -2.02
N LEU A 4 2.09 -60.65 -1.42
CA LEU A 4 1.75 -59.34 -2.02
C LEU A 4 2.25 -58.23 -1.10
N VAL A 5 3.26 -57.55 -1.64
CA VAL A 5 4.02 -56.44 -1.13
C VAL A 5 3.33 -55.16 -1.62
N VAL A 6 3.15 -54.21 -0.69
CA VAL A 6 3.15 -52.74 -0.82
C VAL A 6 2.45 -52.11 -2.04
N CYS A 7 1.49 -51.22 -1.75
CA CYS A 7 1.44 -49.88 -2.36
C CYS A 7 0.60 -48.93 -1.49
N LEU A 8 1.26 -48.28 -0.52
CA LEU A 8 0.80 -47.01 0.04
C LEU A 8 0.94 -45.96 -1.07
N LEU A 9 -0.17 -45.60 -1.72
CA LEU A 9 -0.23 -44.45 -2.62
C LEU A 9 -0.80 -43.26 -1.85
N SER A 10 0.14 -42.51 -1.28
CA SER A 10 -0.02 -41.12 -0.85
C SER A 10 -0.07 -40.17 -2.05
N LEU A 11 -0.83 -39.06 -1.87
CA LEU A 11 -0.91 -37.79 -2.65
C LEU A 11 -2.16 -37.67 -3.56
N PRO A 12 -2.86 -36.51 -3.58
CA PRO A 12 -2.31 -35.17 -3.85
C PRO A 12 -2.49 -34.17 -2.68
N VAL A 13 -1.52 -33.34 -2.31
CA VAL A 13 -1.02 -32.13 -3.02
C VAL A 13 -2.11 -31.06 -3.20
N LEU A 14 -1.85 -29.88 -2.61
CA LEU A 14 -2.41 -28.56 -2.89
C LEU A 14 -3.85 -28.26 -2.43
N ALA A 15 -3.96 -27.56 -1.31
CA ALA A 15 -4.54 -26.22 -1.31
C ALA A 15 -4.07 -25.48 -0.06
N PHE A 16 -2.95 -24.77 -0.20
CA PHE A 16 -2.73 -23.58 0.61
C PHE A 16 -3.96 -22.70 0.44
N SER A 17 -4.70 -22.47 1.52
CA SER A 17 -5.70 -21.41 1.60
C SER A 17 -4.98 -20.08 1.44
N ALA A 18 -4.69 -19.71 0.18
CA ALA A 18 -4.42 -18.34 -0.16
C ALA A 18 -5.69 -17.57 0.20
N LEU A 19 -5.64 -16.89 1.35
CA LEU A 19 -6.48 -15.74 1.63
C LEU A 19 -6.21 -14.73 0.53
N ALA A 20 -6.89 -14.92 -0.61
CA ALA A 20 -7.07 -13.89 -1.60
C ALA A 20 -7.90 -12.83 -0.88
N PHE A 21 -7.23 -11.79 -0.40
CA PHE A 21 -7.88 -10.53 -0.08
C PHE A 21 -8.43 -9.99 -1.39
N SER A 22 -9.63 -10.45 -1.76
CA SER A 22 -10.47 -9.77 -2.73
C SER A 22 -10.83 -8.44 -2.08
N THR A 23 -10.02 -7.42 -2.32
CA THR A 23 -10.37 -6.04 -1.98
C THR A 23 -11.60 -5.69 -2.81
N THR A 24 -12.79 -5.86 -2.21
CA THR A 24 -13.99 -5.16 -2.66
C THR A 24 -13.57 -3.72 -2.91
N ALA A 25 -13.86 -3.20 -4.09
CA ALA A 25 -13.52 -1.82 -4.45
C ALA A 25 -14.18 -0.87 -3.44
N THR A 26 -13.47 -0.56 -2.36
CA THR A 26 -13.82 0.49 -1.43
C THR A 26 -13.84 1.76 -2.25
N ALA A 27 -14.89 2.57 -2.10
CA ALA A 27 -14.88 3.91 -2.66
C ALA A 27 -13.57 4.57 -2.22
N GLU A 28 -12.78 5.06 -3.17
CA GLU A 28 -11.51 5.71 -2.88
C GLU A 28 -11.74 7.21 -2.71
N THR A 29 -11.43 7.71 -1.53
CA THR A 29 -11.60 9.10 -1.15
C THR A 29 -10.28 9.85 -1.32
N TRP A 30 -10.14 10.50 -2.47
CA TRP A 30 -8.98 11.32 -2.81
C TRP A 30 -9.14 12.75 -2.28
N LYS A 31 -8.19 13.21 -1.46
CA LYS A 31 -8.16 14.58 -0.93
C LYS A 31 -6.91 15.32 -1.39
N LEU A 32 -7.07 16.62 -1.70
CA LEU A 32 -5.93 17.49 -1.99
C LEU A 32 -5.01 17.54 -0.75
N ALA A 33 -3.73 17.30 -0.97
CA ALA A 33 -2.69 17.47 0.04
C ALA A 33 -2.69 18.93 0.52
N PRO A 34 -2.73 19.20 1.84
CA PRO A 34 -2.78 20.57 2.34
C PRO A 34 -1.62 21.41 1.84
N GLY A 35 -1.90 22.57 1.26
CA GLY A 35 -0.87 23.47 0.73
C GLY A 35 -0.27 23.06 -0.62
N GLU A 36 -0.75 21.96 -1.21
CA GLU A 36 -0.42 21.56 -2.58
C GLU A 36 -1.50 22.05 -3.55
N THR A 37 -1.16 22.19 -4.84
CA THR A 37 -2.10 22.61 -5.89
C THR A 37 -2.58 21.46 -6.77
N LYS A 38 -1.84 20.34 -6.78
CA LYS A 38 -2.10 19.20 -7.65
C LYS A 38 -1.85 17.83 -7.02
N THR A 39 -1.34 17.73 -5.81
CA THR A 39 -1.07 16.44 -5.17
C THR A 39 -2.26 16.01 -4.34
N TYR A 40 -2.77 14.80 -4.56
CA TYR A 40 -3.91 14.24 -3.84
C TYR A 40 -3.49 12.92 -3.19
N TYR A 41 -3.99 12.65 -1.98
CA TYR A 41 -3.76 11.39 -1.28
C TYR A 41 -5.06 10.63 -1.08
N ASP A 42 -4.97 9.30 -1.09
CA ASP A 42 -6.08 8.39 -0.84
C ASP A 42 -6.25 8.19 0.68
N VAL A 43 -7.33 8.74 1.23
CA VAL A 43 -7.64 8.65 2.65
C VAL A 43 -7.94 7.20 3.06
N ASP A 44 -8.61 6.44 2.21
CA ASP A 44 -9.05 5.08 2.52
C ASP A 44 -7.89 4.08 2.45
N PHE A 45 -6.83 4.41 1.69
CA PHE A 45 -5.59 3.64 1.69
C PHE A 45 -4.63 4.01 2.82
N THR A 46 -4.70 5.24 3.33
CA THR A 46 -3.73 5.75 4.31
C THR A 46 -3.92 5.10 5.68
N ARG A 47 -2.90 4.37 6.15
CA ARG A 47 -2.98 3.54 7.36
C ARG A 47 -1.62 3.27 8.00
N VAL A 48 -1.62 2.92 9.27
CA VAL A 48 -0.41 2.56 10.03
C VAL A 48 -0.19 1.05 9.97
N ASP A 49 1.00 0.63 9.55
CA ASP A 49 1.47 -0.74 9.75
C ASP A 49 1.66 -1.02 11.24
N GLN A 50 0.92 -1.97 11.79
CA GLN A 50 1.03 -2.34 13.22
C GLN A 50 2.42 -2.84 13.61
N SER A 51 3.11 -3.52 12.71
CA SER A 51 4.40 -4.16 13.03
C SER A 51 5.57 -3.19 13.10
N SER A 52 5.59 -2.16 12.25
CA SER A 52 6.69 -1.18 12.19
C SER A 52 6.32 0.22 12.67
N GLY A 53 5.02 0.54 12.74
CA GLY A 53 4.53 1.89 12.99
C GLY A 53 4.71 2.85 11.80
N LEU A 54 5.14 2.37 10.64
CA LEU A 54 5.21 3.16 9.40
C LEU A 54 3.81 3.46 8.88
N ILE A 55 3.63 4.63 8.26
CA ILE A 55 2.37 4.95 7.59
C ILE A 55 2.50 4.62 6.11
N VAL A 56 1.61 3.80 5.58
CA VAL A 56 1.54 3.51 4.15
C VAL A 56 0.43 4.36 3.53
N THR A 57 0.72 4.99 2.40
CA THR A 57 -0.19 5.90 1.71
C THR A 57 0.03 5.90 0.20
N ARG A 58 -0.94 6.46 -0.54
CA ARG A 58 -0.97 6.54 -1.99
C ARG A 58 -1.21 7.99 -2.42
N ILE A 59 -0.51 8.46 -3.46
CA ILE A 59 -0.77 9.76 -4.08
C ILE A 59 -0.94 9.75 -5.58
N ALA A 60 -1.69 10.74 -6.04
CA ALA A 60 -1.88 11.08 -7.43
C ALA A 60 -1.50 12.55 -7.68
N GLU A 61 -0.88 12.85 -8.83
CA GLU A 61 -0.67 14.22 -9.31
C GLU A 61 -1.72 14.63 -10.36
N GLY A 62 -2.56 15.61 -10.06
CA GLY A 62 -3.59 16.14 -10.95
C GLY A 62 -4.93 16.31 -10.23
N LYS A 63 -5.97 16.80 -10.93
CA LYS A 63 -7.30 16.96 -10.32
C LYS A 63 -7.98 15.61 -10.14
N ALA A 64 -8.31 15.26 -8.90
CA ALA A 64 -9.09 14.06 -8.62
C ALA A 64 -10.56 14.24 -8.97
N ASN A 65 -11.07 13.39 -9.86
CA ASN A 65 -12.50 13.16 -10.05
C ASN A 65 -12.74 11.65 -10.09
N GLY A 66 -13.12 11.06 -8.96
CA GLY A 66 -13.50 9.65 -8.86
C GLY A 66 -12.38 8.70 -8.43
N PRO A 67 -12.67 7.39 -8.37
CA PRO A 67 -11.72 6.36 -7.97
C PRO A 67 -10.55 6.26 -8.95
N TYR A 68 -9.46 5.62 -8.53
CA TYR A 68 -8.24 5.48 -9.30
C TYR A 68 -8.45 4.80 -10.65
N ARG A 69 -9.38 3.84 -10.74
CA ARG A 69 -9.74 3.25 -12.03
C ARG A 69 -10.30 4.26 -13.05
N SER A 70 -10.75 5.41 -12.57
CA SER A 70 -11.18 6.56 -13.37
C SER A 70 -10.09 7.63 -13.51
N TRP A 71 -8.90 7.40 -12.94
CA TRP A 71 -7.76 8.31 -13.05
C TRP A 71 -7.24 8.31 -14.49
N PRO A 72 -7.17 9.49 -15.16
CA PRO A 72 -6.70 9.53 -16.53
C PRO A 72 -5.23 9.10 -16.61
N ALA A 73 -4.88 8.17 -17.51
CA ALA A 73 -3.49 7.75 -17.71
C ALA A 73 -2.54 8.91 -18.06
N SER A 74 -3.07 9.99 -18.66
CA SER A 74 -2.34 11.24 -18.94
C SER A 74 -1.94 12.04 -17.69
N LYS A 75 -2.42 11.64 -16.50
CA LYS A 75 -2.07 12.20 -15.19
C LYS A 75 -1.05 11.36 -14.42
N GLY A 76 -0.51 10.31 -15.04
CA GLY A 76 0.52 9.46 -14.46
C GLY A 76 -0.03 8.41 -13.48
N PRO A 77 0.86 7.57 -12.94
CA PRO A 77 0.49 6.53 -11.99
C PRO A 77 0.14 7.09 -10.62
N ILE A 78 -0.42 6.23 -9.76
CA ILE A 78 -0.40 6.46 -8.32
C ILE A 78 0.97 6.06 -7.78
N LEU A 79 1.53 6.90 -6.91
CA LEU A 79 2.75 6.58 -6.19
C LEU A 79 2.39 6.02 -4.82
N VAL A 80 3.07 4.96 -4.42
CA VAL A 80 2.88 4.33 -3.10
C VAL A 80 4.10 4.65 -2.25
N PHE A 81 3.87 5.17 -1.04
CA PHE A 81 4.94 5.51 -0.11
C PHE A 81 4.72 4.87 1.26
N ALA A 82 5.84 4.68 1.97
CA ALA A 82 5.84 4.46 3.40
C ALA A 82 6.55 5.61 4.11
N LEU A 83 5.95 6.11 5.20
CA LEU A 83 6.42 7.23 5.98
C LEU A 83 6.92 6.76 7.34
N ASP A 84 8.13 7.17 7.68
CA ASP A 84 8.71 7.06 9.01
C ASP A 84 8.67 8.42 9.70
N CYS A 85 7.54 8.69 10.35
CA CYS A 85 7.32 9.94 11.08
C CYS A 85 8.31 10.17 12.23
N GLY A 86 8.85 9.10 12.82
CA GLY A 86 9.79 9.22 13.94
C GLY A 86 11.19 9.63 13.49
N ALA A 87 11.57 9.26 12.26
CA ALA A 87 12.85 9.57 11.68
C ALA A 87 12.81 10.73 10.66
N ASP A 88 11.64 11.31 10.39
CA ASP A 88 11.40 12.27 9.31
C ASP A 88 11.90 11.76 7.94
N LYS A 89 11.52 10.51 7.63
CA LYS A 89 11.96 9.78 6.43
C LYS A 89 10.79 9.14 5.69
N TRP A 90 11.02 8.78 4.45
CA TRP A 90 10.04 8.07 3.63
C TRP A 90 10.71 7.03 2.72
N MET A 91 9.93 6.12 2.15
CA MET A 91 10.38 5.07 1.25
C MET A 91 9.46 5.05 0.02
N ASP A 92 10.06 5.00 -1.17
CA ASP A 92 9.36 4.77 -2.43
C ASP A 92 9.01 3.28 -2.57
N LEU A 93 7.71 2.97 -2.60
CA LEU A 93 7.21 1.60 -2.78
C LEU A 93 6.74 1.36 -4.23
N GLY A 94 6.89 2.36 -5.09
CA GLY A 94 6.72 2.30 -6.53
C GLY A 94 5.37 2.80 -7.03
N MET A 95 5.20 2.64 -8.34
CA MET A 95 4.06 3.13 -9.13
C MET A 95 2.98 2.06 -9.33
N ASP A 96 1.72 2.45 -9.17
CA ASP A 96 0.50 1.67 -9.42
C ASP A 96 -0.26 2.28 -10.61
N PHE A 97 -0.47 1.47 -11.66
CA PHE A 97 -1.08 1.87 -12.93
C PHE A 97 -2.51 1.34 -13.15
N ASP A 98 -2.95 0.38 -12.34
CA ASP A 98 -4.25 -0.28 -12.48
C ASP A 98 -5.03 -0.46 -11.15
N GLY A 99 -4.44 -0.03 -10.04
CA GLY A 99 -5.04 -0.01 -8.70
C GLY A 99 -4.83 -1.31 -7.94
N THR A 100 -4.13 -2.26 -8.54
CA THR A 100 -3.94 -3.61 -8.01
C THR A 100 -2.61 -3.78 -7.28
N LYS A 101 -1.74 -2.76 -7.30
CA LYS A 101 -0.43 -2.85 -6.67
C LYS A 101 -0.56 -3.02 -5.16
N GLY A 102 -0.18 -4.19 -4.69
CA GLY A 102 0.11 -4.45 -3.28
C GLY A 102 1.48 -3.92 -2.86
N LEU A 103 1.79 -4.04 -1.57
CA LEU A 103 3.11 -3.66 -1.06
C LEU A 103 4.18 -4.66 -1.55
N PRO A 104 5.36 -4.17 -2.00
CA PRO A 104 6.47 -5.05 -2.37
C PRO A 104 6.87 -6.01 -1.24
N LYS A 105 7.35 -7.21 -1.59
CA LYS A 105 7.84 -8.15 -0.59
C LYS A 105 9.02 -7.54 0.16
N GLY A 106 8.90 -7.43 1.49
CA GLY A 106 9.97 -6.89 2.33
C GLY A 106 10.09 -5.36 2.30
N TRP A 107 9.05 -4.65 1.84
CA TRP A 107 9.00 -3.19 1.69
C TRP A 107 9.48 -2.37 2.91
N ARG A 108 9.38 -2.92 4.12
CA ARG A 108 9.88 -2.29 5.35
C ARG A 108 11.39 -2.05 5.38
N LYS A 109 12.13 -2.70 4.48
CA LYS A 109 13.59 -2.63 4.35
C LYS A 109 14.03 -1.73 3.18
N GLU A 110 13.09 -1.11 2.48
CA GLU A 110 13.41 -0.20 1.39
C GLU A 110 14.28 0.97 1.86
N ALA A 111 14.98 1.58 0.91
CA ALA A 111 15.85 2.70 1.20
C ALA A 111 15.03 3.88 1.76
N LYS A 112 15.43 4.39 2.92
CA LYS A 112 14.84 5.57 3.52
C LYS A 112 15.46 6.83 2.93
N ILE A 113 14.61 7.71 2.42
CA ILE A 113 14.92 9.02 1.88
C ILE A 113 14.57 10.05 2.96
N GLU A 114 15.43 11.04 3.15
CA GLU A 114 15.21 12.12 4.12
C GLU A 114 14.15 13.11 3.65
N ASP A 115 13.63 13.89 4.61
CA ASP A 115 12.59 14.90 4.42
C ASP A 115 11.29 14.28 3.90
N ILE A 116 10.37 14.01 4.83
CA ILE A 116 9.08 13.41 4.51
C ILE A 116 8.23 14.23 3.52
N SER A 117 8.52 15.53 3.39
CA SER A 117 7.86 16.37 2.40
C SER A 117 8.22 15.98 0.96
N GLY A 118 9.32 15.25 0.76
CA GLY A 118 9.69 14.67 -0.53
C GLY A 118 8.68 13.64 -1.05
N ALA A 119 7.91 12.97 -0.19
CA ALA A 119 6.90 12.01 -0.61
C ALA A 119 5.57 12.67 -1.01
N LEU A 120 5.06 13.55 -0.16
CA LEU A 120 3.66 14.03 -0.23
C LEU A 120 3.54 15.56 -0.08
N GLY A 121 4.66 16.29 -0.19
CA GLY A 121 4.72 17.69 0.20
C GLY A 121 4.30 17.88 1.66
N LYS A 122 3.56 18.96 1.93
CA LYS A 122 3.08 19.25 3.29
C LYS A 122 2.09 18.21 3.84
N ALA A 123 1.47 17.36 2.99
CA ALA A 123 0.62 16.28 3.47
C ALA A 123 1.40 15.21 4.23
N GLY A 124 2.67 14.97 3.92
CA GLY A 124 3.48 13.96 4.62
C GLY A 124 3.58 14.27 6.11
N LYS A 125 3.83 15.53 6.40
CA LYS A 125 3.85 16.03 7.77
C LYS A 125 2.47 15.97 8.43
N LEU A 126 1.39 16.38 7.76
CA LEU A 126 0.04 16.32 8.34
C LEU A 126 -0.40 14.87 8.63
N VAL A 127 -0.10 13.94 7.73
CA VAL A 127 -0.39 12.51 7.91
C VAL A 127 0.36 11.97 9.13
N CYS A 128 1.59 12.43 9.37
CA CYS A 128 2.33 12.10 10.59
C CYS A 128 1.73 12.72 11.85
N GLU A 129 1.30 13.99 11.80
CA GLU A 129 0.65 14.67 12.92
C GLU A 129 -0.70 14.01 13.30
N THR A 130 -1.37 13.38 12.34
CA THR A 130 -2.66 12.70 12.53
C THR A 130 -2.52 11.18 12.64
N LYS A 131 -1.30 10.64 12.77
CA LYS A 131 -0.98 9.20 12.80
C LYS A 131 -1.86 8.40 13.76
N ASP A 132 -2.16 8.95 14.94
CA ASP A 132 -2.93 8.25 15.97
C ASP A 132 -4.42 8.09 15.63
N THR A 133 -4.92 8.86 14.67
CA THR A 133 -6.30 8.76 14.16
C THR A 133 -6.44 7.80 12.99
N LEU A 134 -5.33 7.33 12.42
CA LEU A 134 -5.34 6.46 11.26
C LEU A 134 -5.67 5.01 11.65
N PRO A 135 -6.31 4.23 10.75
CA PRO A 135 -6.48 2.81 10.93
C PRO A 135 -5.13 2.12 11.15
N LYS A 136 -5.05 1.25 12.15
CA LYS A 136 -3.86 0.42 12.43
C LYS A 136 -4.14 -0.98 11.90
N VAL A 137 -3.34 -1.43 10.94
CA VAL A 137 -3.58 -2.69 10.22
C VAL A 137 -2.29 -3.49 10.15
N GLU A 138 -2.39 -4.82 10.23
CA GLU A 138 -1.27 -5.70 9.94
C GLU A 138 -1.09 -5.78 8.41
N LEU A 139 0.07 -5.30 7.93
CA LEU A 139 0.40 -5.26 6.50
C LEU A 139 1.35 -6.41 6.12
N PRO A 140 1.31 -6.89 4.86
CA PRO A 140 2.13 -8.01 4.41
C PRO A 140 3.65 -7.75 4.49
#